data_AF-A0A1I1QQB7-F1
#
_entry.id   AF-A0A1I1QQB7-F1
#
_cell.length_a   1.000
_cell.length_b   1.000
_cell.length_c   1.000
_cell.angle_alpha   90.00
_cell.angle_beta   90.00
_cell.angle_gamma   90.00
#
_symmetry.space_group_name_H-M   'P 1'
#
loop_
_entity.id
_entity.type
_entity.pdbx_description
1 polymer ?
#
loop_
_entity_poly.entity_id
_entity_poly.type
_entity_poly.pdbx_seq_one_letter_code
_entity_poly.pdbx_strand_id
1 'polypeptide(L)' 'MNRISSYSLNLIHKISEAKEISYYELKKIFEKYETVVEEKYYNSFNLDMELARLEQSGVVTQEDGLIIFQGA' A
#
# COMPACT_ATOMS: atom_id res chain seq x y z
N MET A 1 13.01 16.22 -4.98
CA MET A 1 13.21 14.76 -4.88
C MET A 1 12.06 14.19 -4.06
N ASN A 2 11.11 13.49 -4.68
CA ASN A 2 10.04 12.79 -3.96
C ASN A 2 10.68 11.60 -3.21
N ARG A 3 10.83 11.73 -1.89
CA ARG A 3 11.20 10.60 -1.03
C ARG A 3 9.99 9.69 -0.93
N ILE A 4 9.99 8.59 -1.67
CA ILE A 4 8.99 7.53 -1.48
C ILE A 4 9.19 7.02 -0.05
N SER A 5 8.11 7.06 0.75
CA SER A 5 8.18 6.59 2.13
C SER A 5 8.50 5.09 2.17
N SER A 6 9.14 4.60 3.23
CA SER A 6 9.38 3.16 3.40
C SER A 6 8.09 2.34 3.37
N TYR A 7 6.97 2.93 3.77
CA TYR A 7 5.65 2.31 3.72
C TYR A 7 5.13 2.15 2.29
N SER A 8 5.27 3.18 1.45
CA SER A 8 4.87 3.13 0.03
C SER A 8 5.71 2.10 -0.74
N LEU A 9 7.01 1.97 -0.43
CA LEU A 9 7.86 0.91 -1.00
C LEU A 9 7.42 -0.48 -0.58
N ASN A 10 7.09 -0.67 0.70
CA ASN A 10 6.61 -1.95 1.21
C ASN A 10 5.25 -2.33 0.60
N LEU A 11 4.36 -1.33 0.42
CA LEU A 11 3.07 -1.48 -0.24
C LEU A 11 3.24 -1.95 -1.69
N ILE A 12 4.08 -1.26 -2.47
CA ILE A 12 4.39 -1.65 -3.85
C ILE A 12 4.98 -3.06 -3.90
N HIS A 13 5.92 -3.38 -3.00
CA HIS A 13 6.56 -4.70 -2.98
C HIS A 13 5.55 -5.82 -2.71
N LYS A 14 4.64 -5.63 -1.74
CA LYS A 14 3.60 -6.62 -1.41
C LYS A 14 2.61 -6.82 -2.56
N ILE A 15 2.15 -5.74 -3.17
CA ILE A 15 1.22 -5.81 -4.31
C ILE A 15 1.92 -6.44 -5.52
N SER A 16 3.19 -6.12 -5.76
CA SER A 16 3.99 -6.70 -6.85
C SER A 16 4.27 -8.21 -6.66
N GLU A 17 4.60 -8.65 -5.44
CA GLU A 17 4.77 -10.07 -5.12
C GLU A 17 3.48 -10.87 -5.35
N ALA A 18 2.34 -10.32 -4.91
CA ALA A 18 1.04 -10.96 -5.05
C ALA A 18 0.48 -10.91 -6.48
N LYS A 19 0.88 -9.91 -7.28
CA LYS A 19 0.30 -9.47 -8.57
C LYS A 19 -1.16 -9.00 -8.48
N GLU A 20 -1.95 -9.64 -7.64
CA GLU A 20 -3.33 -9.32 -7.32
C GLU A 20 -3.55 -9.62 -5.83
N ILE A 21 -4.17 -8.69 -5.11
CA ILE A 21 -4.49 -8.87 -3.69
C ILE A 21 -5.80 -8.16 -3.35
N SER A 22 -6.61 -8.75 -2.47
CA SER A 22 -7.82 -8.06 -2.00
C SER A 22 -7.45 -6.89 -1.09
N TYR A 23 -8.23 -5.82 -1.16
CA TYR A 23 -8.10 -4.67 -0.27
C TYR A 23 -8.13 -5.09 1.21
N TYR A 24 -8.99 -6.04 1.57
CA TYR A 24 -9.11 -6.54 2.95
C TYR A 24 -7.86 -7.27 3.43
N GLU A 25 -7.24 -8.11 2.59
CA GLU A 25 -6.01 -8.80 2.95
C GLU A 25 -4.85 -7.81 3.09
N LEU A 26 -4.76 -6.86 2.16
CA LEU A 26 -3.75 -5.82 2.22
C LEU A 26 -3.91 -4.96 3.47
N LYS A 27 -5.13 -4.53 3.78
CA LYS A 27 -5.44 -3.79 5.01
C LYS A 27 -5.02 -4.56 6.27
N LYS A 28 -5.35 -5.85 6.35
CA LYS A 28 -4.97 -6.71 7.49
C LYS A 28 -3.47 -6.85 7.65
N ILE A 29 -2.72 -6.91 6.54
CA ILE A 29 -1.25 -6.94 6.57
C ILE A 29 -0.73 -5.65 7.22
N PHE A 30 -1.19 -4.49 6.76
CA PHE A 30 -0.68 -3.19 7.23
C PHE A 30 -1.18 -2.82 8.63
N GLU A 31 -2.41 -3.17 9.02
CA GLU A 31 -2.91 -3.02 10.39
C GLU A 31 -2.08 -3.83 11.40
N LYS A 32 -1.67 -5.06 11.02
CA LYS A 32 -0.83 -5.89 11.88
C LYS A 32 0.55 -5.27 12.14
N TYR A 33 1.10 -4.54 11.16
CA TYR A 33 2.37 -3.82 11.30
C TYR A 33 2.24 -2.53 12.12
N GLU A 34 1.09 -1.86 12.10
CA GLU A 34 0.81 -0.70 12.96
C GLU A 34 0.81 -1.08 14.45
N THR A 35 0.33 -2.28 14.81
CA THR A 35 0.36 -2.79 16.19
C THR A 35 1.74 -3.04 16.79
N VAL A 36 2.82 -3.08 15.98
CA VAL A 36 4.17 -3.42 16.48
C VAL A 36 5.03 -2.17 16.70
N VAL A 37 4.61 -1.01 16.21
CA VAL A 37 5.38 0.24 16.28
C VAL A 37 4.62 1.28 17.08
N GLU A 38 4.44 1.01 18.37
CA GLU A 38 4.02 2.06 19.29
C GLU A 38 5.15 3.10 19.51
N GLU A 39 4.73 4.38 19.47
CA GLU A 39 5.17 5.49 20.31
C GLU A 39 6.14 6.60 19.83
N LYS A 40 6.72 6.63 18.62
CA LYS A 40 7.56 7.81 18.24
C LYS A 40 7.38 8.46 16.88
N TYR A 41 6.69 7.83 15.93
CA TYR A 41 6.56 8.38 14.57
C TYR A 41 5.15 8.19 14.02
N TYR A 42 4.20 8.90 14.61
CA TYR A 42 2.85 9.10 14.08
C TYR A 42 2.90 10.00 12.83
N ASN A 43 3.53 9.53 11.76
CA ASN A 43 3.45 10.15 10.45
C ASN A 43 2.64 9.25 9.52
N SER A 44 1.33 9.26 9.76
CA SER A 44 0.25 9.19 8.77
C SER A 44 0.44 8.27 7.56
N PHE A 45 0.69 6.98 7.79
CA PHE A 45 0.42 6.02 6.73
C PHE A 45 -1.11 5.86 6.63
N ASN A 46 -1.68 6.23 5.48
CA ASN A 46 -3.08 6.01 5.18
C ASN A 46 -3.13 5.17 3.91
N LEU A 47 -3.52 3.90 4.07
CA LEU A 47 -3.53 2.93 2.98
C LEU A 47 -4.37 3.41 1.80
N ASP A 48 -5.55 3.97 2.05
CA ASP A 48 -6.45 4.47 1.00
C ASP A 48 -5.81 5.61 0.20
N MET A 49 -5.16 6.55 0.89
CA MET A 49 -4.47 7.67 0.25
C MET A 49 -3.28 7.18 -0.60
N GLU A 50 -2.53 6.19 -0.12
CA GLU A 50 -1.40 5.63 -0.86
C GLU A 50 -1.86 4.81 -2.08
N LEU A 51 -2.91 4.01 -1.95
CA LEU A 51 -3.50 3.28 -3.08
C LEU A 51 -4.02 4.23 -4.15
N ALA A 52 -4.71 5.31 -3.77
CA ALA A 52 -5.16 6.33 -4.71
C ALA A 52 -4.00 7.00 -5.46
N ARG A 53 -2.86 7.25 -4.79
CA ARG A 53 -1.65 7.77 -5.44
C ARG A 53 -1.06 6.76 -6.42
N LEU A 54 -0.98 5.49 -6.03
CA LEU A 54 -0.46 4.42 -6.88
C LEU A 54 -1.33 4.23 -8.12
N GLU A 55 -2.65 4.29 -7.97
CA GLU A 55 -3.60 4.22 -9.08
C GLU A 55 -3.48 5.42 -10.03
N GLN A 56 -3.39 6.66 -9.49
CA GLN A 56 -3.12 7.85 -10.30
C GLN A 56 -1.79 7.78 -11.07
N SER A 57 -0.80 7.09 -10.51
CA SER A 57 0.49 6.86 -11.17
C SER A 57 0.51 5.68 -12.14
N GLY A 58 -0.58 4.94 -12.26
CA GLY A 58 -0.69 3.76 -13.14
C GLY A 58 0.06 2.53 -12.64
N VAL A 59 0.49 2.50 -11.37
CA VAL A 59 1.21 1.35 -10.79
C VAL A 59 0.25 0.22 -10.44
N VAL A 60 -0.97 0.56 -10.04
CA VAL A 60 -2.03 -0.40 -9.68
C VAL A 60 -3.37 0.04 -10.27
N THR A 61 -4.31 -0.91 -10.37
CA THR A 61 -5.73 -0.63 -10.63
C THR A 61 -6.56 -1.24 -9.51
N GLN A 62 -7.65 -0.58 -9.12
CA GLN A 62 -8.60 -1.09 -8.14
C GLN A 62 -9.90 -1.52 -8.83
N GLU A 63 -10.21 -2.81 -8.84
CA GLU A 63 -11.40 -3.39 -9.49
C GLU A 63 -12.11 -4.33 -8.53
N ASP A 64 -13.42 -4.14 -8.29
CA ASP A 64 -14.26 -5.01 -7.43
C ASP A 64 -13.65 -5.38 -6.06
N GLY A 65 -12.89 -4.46 -5.45
CA GLY A 65 -12.23 -4.66 -4.15
C GLY A 65 -10.89 -5.40 -4.22
N LEU A 66 -10.40 -5.68 -5.42
CA LEU A 66 -9.06 -6.19 -5.70
C LEU A 66 -8.12 -5.06 -6.10
N ILE A 67 -6.85 -5.25 -5.79
CA ILE A 67 -5.76 -4.35 -6.15
C ILE A 67 -4.82 -5.13 -7.06
N ILE A 68 -4.77 -4.71 -8.31
CA ILE A 68 -4.06 -5.39 -9.39
C ILE A 68 -2.79 -4.60 -9.70
N PHE A 69 -1.63 -5.24 -9.62
CA PHE A 69 -0.37 -4.62 -10.02
C PHE A 69 -0.30 -4.52 -11.55
N GLN A 70 -0.16 -3.30 -12.06
CA GLN A 70 -0.09 -3.06 -13.50
C GLN A 70 1.36 -3.04 -14.01
N GLY A 71 2.31 -2.67 -13.14
CA GLY A 71 3.71 -2.54 -13.51
C GLY A 71 3.98 -1.35 -14.44
N ALA A 72 4.95 -0.53 -14.05
CA ALA A 72 5.68 0.31 -14.99
C ALA A 72 7.00 -0.38 -15.33
#